data_AF-A0A443RJE4-F1
#
_entry.id   AF-A0A443RJE4-F1
#
_cell.length_a   1.000
_cell.length_b   1.000
_cell.length_c   1.000
_cell.angle_alpha   90.00
_cell.angle_beta   90.00
_cell.angle_gamma   90.00
#
_symmetry.space_group_name_H-M   'P 1'
#
loop_
_entity.id
_entity.type
_entity.pdbx_description
1 polymer ?
#
loop_
_entity_poly.entity_id
_entity_poly.type
_entity_poly.pdbx_seq_one_letter_code
_entity_poly.pdbx_strand_id
1 'polypeptide(L)'
;MKRRLFVMRHAERMDVTFGNWISNCFDENCEYRRYDLNQPASIPVREHPQTYFKDSPLTTMGLYQSTLIGESMRNSNVTFKHVYCSPAIRCIQTCANVLKALGLSDLPINIEYGLFEWMGWYHDMRPQWMSLEQLRSNGFNVNLDYKPVIAKGELEIRLAETIAGYYERSFFVASSILSETDGDVLFVAHAASLDVCTRKLVGKGPRHEQEFIRLIPKISYCAVIVAEESDDSWILAEPPMCSLTQSTNLRYDWKFLV
;
A
#
# COMPACT_ATOMS: atom_id res chain seq x y z
N MET A 1 19.07 12.83 -14.95
CA MET A 1 18.85 11.45 -14.48
C MET A 1 17.62 10.94 -15.17
N LYS A 2 17.61 9.66 -15.56
CA LYS A 2 16.40 8.99 -16.08
C LYS A 2 15.38 8.90 -14.95
N ARG A 3 14.11 9.15 -15.28
CA ARG A 3 13.01 9.11 -14.32
C ARG A 3 12.71 7.67 -13.93
N ARG A 4 12.39 7.44 -12.66
CA ARG A 4 12.03 6.12 -12.15
C ARG A 4 10.66 6.11 -11.50
N LEU A 5 9.90 5.04 -11.74
CA LEU A 5 8.70 4.68 -11.01
C LEU A 5 9.03 3.57 -10.03
N PHE A 6 8.84 3.83 -8.74
CA PHE A 6 8.93 2.84 -7.68
C PHE A 6 7.52 2.41 -7.31
N VAL A 7 7.22 1.11 -7.38
CA VAL A 7 5.94 0.56 -6.90
C VAL A 7 6.21 -0.36 -5.73
N MET A 8 5.61 -0.05 -4.58
CA MET A 8 5.83 -0.70 -3.31
C MET A 8 4.55 -1.33 -2.78
N ARG A 9 4.63 -2.58 -2.31
CA ARG A 9 3.55 -3.22 -1.55
C ARG A 9 3.52 -2.65 -0.12
N HIS A 10 2.34 -2.43 0.43
CA HIS A 10 2.16 -2.14 1.85
C HIS A 10 2.83 -3.17 2.78
N ALA A 11 3.07 -2.80 4.03
CA ALA A 11 3.67 -3.66 5.04
C ALA A 11 2.68 -4.64 5.70
N GLU A 12 3.14 -5.39 6.71
CA GLU A 12 2.35 -6.39 7.43
C GLU A 12 1.04 -5.83 8.02
N ARG A 13 -0.06 -6.57 7.80
CA ARG A 13 -1.42 -6.16 8.16
C ARG A 13 -1.92 -6.83 9.42
N MET A 14 -2.72 -6.10 10.19
CA MET A 14 -3.33 -6.58 11.44
C MET A 14 -4.26 -7.78 11.24
N ASP A 15 -5.05 -7.78 10.16
CA ASP A 15 -6.04 -8.84 9.89
C ASP A 15 -5.41 -10.17 9.46
N VAL A 16 -4.32 -10.12 8.71
CA VAL A 16 -3.58 -11.31 8.30
C VAL A 16 -2.88 -11.95 9.51
N THR A 17 -2.33 -11.13 10.42
CA THR A 17 -1.60 -11.62 11.59
C THR A 17 -2.52 -12.14 12.70
N PHE A 18 -3.67 -11.48 12.93
CA PHE A 18 -4.51 -11.73 14.11
C PHE A 18 -5.94 -12.20 13.82
N GLY A 19 -6.33 -12.36 12.54
CA GLY A 19 -7.66 -12.81 12.16
C GLY A 19 -8.75 -11.83 12.60
N ASN A 20 -9.68 -12.28 13.46
CA ASN A 20 -10.78 -11.45 13.99
C ASN A 20 -10.31 -10.47 15.07
N TRP A 21 -9.32 -9.65 14.74
CA TRP A 21 -8.68 -8.73 15.67
C TRP A 21 -9.63 -7.64 16.18
N ILE A 22 -10.63 -7.23 15.38
CA ILE A 22 -11.56 -6.16 15.76
C ILE A 22 -12.34 -6.55 17.02
N SER A 23 -12.96 -7.73 17.04
CA SER A 23 -13.69 -8.19 18.24
C SER A 23 -12.78 -8.39 19.46
N ASN A 24 -11.49 -8.65 19.23
CA ASN A 24 -10.54 -8.90 20.31
C ASN A 24 -9.92 -7.61 20.85
N CYS A 25 -9.84 -6.54 20.04
CA CYS A 25 -9.10 -5.32 20.37
C CYS A 25 -9.99 -4.13 20.73
N PHE A 26 -11.31 -4.26 20.64
CA PHE A 26 -12.24 -3.20 21.00
C PHE A 26 -13.20 -3.68 22.08
N ASP A 27 -13.40 -2.85 23.10
CA ASP A 27 -14.38 -3.12 24.17
C ASP A 27 -15.79 -2.61 23.82
N GLU A 28 -16.72 -2.76 24.77
CA GLU A 28 -18.12 -2.34 24.62
C GLU A 28 -18.27 -0.82 24.39
N ASN A 29 -17.28 -0.02 24.80
CA ASN A 29 -17.24 1.42 24.59
C ASN A 29 -16.52 1.81 23.27
N CYS A 30 -16.18 0.83 22.43
CA CYS A 30 -15.38 1.00 21.22
C CYS A 30 -13.97 1.56 21.49
N GLU A 31 -13.41 1.36 22.69
CA GLU A 31 -12.03 1.75 22.98
C GLU A 31 -11.05 0.68 22.50
N TYR A 32 -10.01 1.12 21.78
CA TYR A 32 -8.96 0.23 21.30
C TYR A 32 -7.99 -0.16 22.42
N ARG A 33 -7.72 -1.46 22.57
CA ARG A 33 -6.69 -2.01 23.44
C ARG A 33 -5.90 -3.09 22.71
N ARG A 34 -4.58 -3.04 22.85
CA ARG A 34 -3.70 -4.11 22.37
C ARG A 34 -3.56 -5.23 23.40
N TYR A 35 -3.50 -6.46 22.90
CA TYR A 35 -3.29 -7.71 23.64
C TYR A 35 -2.07 -8.49 23.14
N ASP A 36 -1.41 -8.01 22.10
CA ASP A 36 -0.15 -8.53 21.57
C ASP A 36 0.76 -7.34 21.22
N LEU A 37 2.07 -7.45 21.41
CA LEU A 37 3.01 -6.35 21.15
C LEU A 37 3.16 -6.03 19.66
N ASN A 38 2.82 -6.98 18.78
CA ASN A 38 2.73 -6.74 17.35
C ASN A 38 1.42 -6.00 16.96
N GLN A 39 0.54 -5.71 17.91
CA GLN A 39 -0.52 -4.72 17.73
C GLN A 39 0.01 -3.33 18.16
N PRO A 40 -0.16 -2.27 17.33
CA PRO A 40 0.33 -0.94 17.67
C PRO A 40 -0.24 -0.42 18.98
N ALA A 41 0.48 0.50 19.63
CA ALA A 41 -0.03 1.16 20.83
C ALA A 41 -1.30 2.00 20.55
N SER A 42 -1.45 2.49 19.32
CA SER A 42 -2.61 3.22 18.83
C SER A 42 -2.80 2.96 17.33
N ILE A 43 -4.03 3.04 16.86
CA ILE A 43 -4.40 2.89 15.45
C ILE A 43 -5.16 4.14 14.96
N PRO A 44 -5.20 4.39 13.63
CA PRO A 44 -5.86 5.60 13.10
C PRO A 44 -7.34 5.66 13.48
N VAL A 45 -7.74 6.64 14.28
CA VAL A 45 -9.10 6.81 14.83
C VAL A 45 -10.15 6.85 13.72
N ARG A 46 -11.20 6.04 13.91
CA ARG A 46 -12.40 5.96 13.04
C ARG A 46 -13.64 6.10 13.91
N GLU A 47 -14.76 6.40 13.25
CA GLU A 47 -16.06 6.53 13.92
C GLU A 47 -16.50 5.22 14.59
N HIS A 48 -16.31 4.09 13.92
CA HIS A 48 -16.68 2.76 14.45
C HIS A 48 -15.61 1.69 14.14
N PRO A 49 -15.37 0.73 15.05
CA PRO A 49 -14.41 -0.37 14.83
C PRO A 49 -14.69 -1.22 13.58
N GLN A 50 -15.95 -1.39 13.20
CA GLN A 50 -16.36 -2.23 12.08
C GLN A 50 -15.84 -1.68 10.74
N THR A 51 -15.54 -0.39 10.68
CA THR A 51 -14.98 0.25 9.48
C THR A 51 -13.58 -0.27 9.10
N TYR A 52 -12.88 -0.96 10.01
CA TYR A 52 -11.59 -1.60 9.69
C TYR A 52 -11.71 -2.97 8.99
N PHE A 53 -12.88 -3.60 8.95
CA PHE A 53 -13.03 -5.02 8.55
C PHE A 53 -12.46 -5.33 7.15
N LYS A 54 -12.62 -4.42 6.19
CA LYS A 54 -12.04 -4.50 4.84
C LYS A 54 -10.95 -3.46 4.58
N ASP A 55 -10.52 -2.77 5.63
CA ASP A 55 -9.49 -1.72 5.56
C ASP A 55 -8.62 -1.73 6.84
N SER A 56 -7.99 -2.87 7.06
CA SER A 56 -7.19 -3.16 8.26
C SER A 56 -5.90 -2.33 8.30
N PRO A 57 -5.46 -1.85 9.50
CA PRO A 57 -4.21 -1.12 9.67
C PRO A 57 -2.98 -2.05 9.63
N LEU A 58 -1.81 -1.44 9.68
CA LEU A 58 -0.54 -2.15 9.89
C LEU A 58 -0.41 -2.66 11.33
N THR A 59 0.42 -3.69 11.48
CA THR A 59 0.95 -4.15 12.78
C THR A 59 2.13 -3.29 13.24
N THR A 60 2.61 -3.48 14.48
CA THR A 60 3.86 -2.84 14.95
C THR A 60 5.04 -3.24 14.06
N MET A 61 5.13 -4.51 13.70
CA MET A 61 6.16 -4.99 12.76
C MET A 61 5.96 -4.40 11.37
N GLY A 62 4.73 -4.20 10.88
CA GLY A 62 4.46 -3.52 9.62
C GLY A 62 4.97 -2.06 9.61
N LEU A 63 4.78 -1.33 10.71
CA LEU A 63 5.32 0.03 10.87
C LEU A 63 6.87 0.00 10.85
N TYR A 64 7.47 -0.97 11.53
CA TYR A 64 8.92 -1.14 11.56
C TYR A 64 9.51 -1.53 10.19
N GLN A 65 8.89 -2.49 9.49
CA GLN A 65 9.24 -2.87 8.11
C GLN A 65 9.25 -1.63 7.19
N SER A 66 8.21 -0.80 7.28
CA SER A 66 8.11 0.44 6.49
C SER A 66 9.24 1.42 6.80
N THR A 67 9.62 1.53 8.07
CA THR A 67 10.73 2.37 8.53
C THR A 67 12.07 1.89 7.94
N LEU A 68 12.36 0.59 8.04
CA LEU A 68 13.59 0.00 7.49
C LEU A 68 13.73 0.23 5.98
N ILE A 69 12.63 0.16 5.23
CA ILE A 69 12.66 0.44 3.79
C ILE A 69 12.97 1.92 3.52
N GLY A 70 12.35 2.85 4.27
CA GLY A 70 12.66 4.27 4.14
C GLY A 70 14.12 4.59 4.48
N GLU A 71 14.68 3.96 5.50
CA GLU A 71 16.10 4.09 5.86
C GLU A 71 17.02 3.53 4.77
N SER A 72 16.68 2.35 4.22
CA SER A 72 17.39 1.74 3.10
C SER A 72 17.37 2.64 1.86
N MET A 73 16.20 3.21 1.52
CA MET A 73 16.07 4.22 0.46
C MET A 73 16.95 5.44 0.71
N ARG A 74 16.98 5.96 1.94
CA ARG A 74 17.80 7.12 2.31
C ARG A 74 19.29 6.82 2.13
N ASN A 75 19.74 5.68 2.65
CA ASN A 75 21.15 5.26 2.56
C ASN A 75 21.61 5.06 1.10
N SER A 76 20.67 4.73 0.22
CA SER A 76 20.89 4.62 -1.23
C SER A 76 20.67 5.91 -2.01
N ASN A 77 20.50 7.05 -1.33
CA ASN A 77 20.24 8.37 -1.95
C ASN A 77 19.02 8.39 -2.89
N VAL A 78 18.00 7.57 -2.60
CA VAL A 78 16.71 7.67 -3.29
C VAL A 78 16.00 8.92 -2.80
N THR A 79 15.37 9.64 -3.72
CA THR A 79 14.49 10.77 -3.41
C THR A 79 13.27 10.69 -4.30
N PHE A 80 12.15 11.28 -3.87
CA PHE A 80 10.92 11.31 -4.64
C PHE A 80 10.47 12.74 -4.83
N LYS A 81 10.02 13.06 -6.05
CA LYS A 81 9.37 14.34 -6.32
C LYS A 81 7.86 14.25 -6.17
N HIS A 82 7.29 13.07 -6.42
CA HIS A 82 5.85 12.82 -6.35
C HIS A 82 5.55 11.49 -5.67
N VAL A 83 4.49 11.45 -4.86
CA VAL A 83 4.07 10.25 -4.13
C VAL A 83 2.58 10.04 -4.31
N TYR A 84 2.20 8.82 -4.69
CA TYR A 84 0.82 8.39 -4.83
C TYR A 84 0.59 7.14 -4.01
N CYS A 85 -0.59 7.04 -3.42
CA CYS A 85 -0.92 5.96 -2.52
C CYS A 85 -2.33 5.45 -2.75
N SER A 86 -2.49 4.14 -2.71
CA SER A 86 -3.82 3.52 -2.62
C SER A 86 -4.56 4.02 -1.38
N PRO A 87 -5.90 4.16 -1.42
CA PRO A 87 -6.71 4.69 -0.32
C PRO A 87 -6.77 3.77 0.91
N ALA A 88 -6.28 2.54 0.81
CA ALA A 88 -6.25 1.60 1.93
C ALA A 88 -5.33 2.11 3.05
N ILE A 89 -5.79 2.08 4.30
CA ILE A 89 -5.05 2.67 5.43
C ILE A 89 -3.68 2.01 5.65
N ARG A 90 -3.56 0.70 5.37
CA ARG A 90 -2.28 -0.03 5.36
C ARG A 90 -1.27 0.56 4.36
N CYS A 91 -1.73 1.02 3.19
CA CYS A 91 -0.87 1.65 2.19
C CYS A 91 -0.44 3.03 2.67
N ILE A 92 -1.38 3.82 3.22
CA ILE A 92 -1.12 5.17 3.70
C ILE A 92 -0.16 5.16 4.91
N GLN A 93 -0.37 4.24 5.87
CA GLN A 93 0.56 4.05 6.99
C GLN A 93 1.94 3.62 6.51
N THR A 94 2.02 2.72 5.51
CA THR A 94 3.32 2.32 4.92
C THR A 94 4.01 3.53 4.31
N CYS A 95 3.29 4.28 3.48
CA CYS A 95 3.78 5.45 2.77
C CYS A 95 4.30 6.52 3.73
N ALA A 96 3.50 6.89 4.74
CA ALA A 96 3.88 7.89 5.73
C ALA A 96 5.13 7.49 6.53
N ASN A 97 5.26 6.21 6.93
CA ASN A 97 6.44 5.72 7.64
C ASN A 97 7.68 5.70 6.74
N VAL A 98 7.55 5.26 5.49
CA VAL A 98 8.65 5.31 4.50
C VAL A 98 9.13 6.74 4.29
N LEU A 99 8.22 7.69 4.04
CA LEU A 99 8.58 9.10 3.82
C LEU A 99 9.23 9.73 5.04
N LYS A 100 8.71 9.48 6.24
CA LYS A 100 9.33 9.92 7.49
C LYS A 100 10.74 9.35 7.64
N ALA A 101 10.89 8.04 7.44
CA ALA A 101 12.16 7.34 7.51
C ALA A 101 13.09 7.59 6.32
N LEU A 102 12.63 8.27 5.27
CA LEU A 102 13.45 8.77 4.17
C LEU A 102 13.90 10.23 4.41
N GLY A 103 13.19 10.97 5.27
CA GLY A 103 13.42 12.40 5.51
C GLY A 103 12.60 13.31 4.59
N LEU A 104 11.51 12.79 4.02
CA LEU A 104 10.59 13.47 3.10
C LEU A 104 9.17 13.56 3.67
N SER A 105 9.03 13.73 5.00
CA SER A 105 7.70 13.81 5.65
C SER A 105 6.84 14.99 5.16
N ASP A 106 7.48 16.04 4.66
CA ASP A 106 6.80 17.23 4.16
C ASP A 106 6.22 17.02 2.74
N LEU A 107 6.66 15.99 2.03
CA LEU A 107 6.13 15.64 0.71
C LEU A 107 4.70 15.09 0.86
N PRO A 108 3.69 15.73 0.25
CA PRO A 108 2.31 15.33 0.46
C PRO A 108 1.97 14.03 -0.29
N ILE A 109 1.12 13.22 0.31
CA ILE A 109 0.66 11.93 -0.23
C ILE A 109 -0.59 12.16 -1.08
N ASN A 110 -0.49 11.92 -2.39
CA ASN A 110 -1.64 11.96 -3.30
C ASN A 110 -2.45 10.65 -3.19
N ILE A 111 -3.70 10.72 -2.74
CA ILE A 111 -4.54 9.52 -2.62
C ILE A 111 -5.18 9.20 -3.98
N GLU A 112 -4.73 8.11 -4.62
CA GLU A 112 -5.21 7.66 -5.92
C GLU A 112 -6.04 6.38 -5.75
N TYR A 113 -7.37 6.48 -5.95
CA TYR A 113 -8.26 5.33 -5.83
C TYR A 113 -7.96 4.28 -6.91
N GLY A 114 -7.54 4.70 -8.10
CA GLY A 114 -7.09 3.82 -9.17
C GLY A 114 -5.92 2.90 -8.83
N LEU A 115 -5.18 3.15 -7.73
CA LEU A 115 -4.12 2.26 -7.22
C LEU A 115 -4.64 1.20 -6.22
N PHE A 116 -5.93 1.23 -5.87
CA PHE A 116 -6.52 0.17 -5.05
C PHE A 116 -6.45 -1.18 -5.76
N GLU A 117 -6.43 -2.26 -4.99
CA GLU A 117 -6.35 -3.61 -5.51
C GLU A 117 -7.59 -4.02 -6.32
N TRP A 118 -7.62 -5.27 -6.77
CA TRP A 118 -8.69 -5.74 -7.63
C TRP A 118 -10.04 -5.72 -6.90
N MET A 119 -11.01 -4.97 -7.43
CA MET A 119 -12.34 -4.84 -6.83
C MET A 119 -13.14 -6.15 -6.89
N GLY A 120 -12.73 -7.09 -7.74
CA GLY A 120 -13.22 -8.47 -7.74
C GLY A 120 -12.85 -9.29 -6.50
N TRP A 121 -12.28 -8.71 -5.44
CA TRP A 121 -12.19 -9.35 -4.11
C TRP A 121 -13.22 -8.84 -3.10
N TYR A 122 -14.08 -7.89 -3.51
CA TYR A 122 -14.93 -7.10 -2.61
C TYR A 122 -16.42 -7.17 -2.98
N HIS A 123 -16.88 -8.25 -3.63
CA HIS A 123 -18.28 -8.41 -4.03
C HIS A 123 -19.25 -8.33 -2.84
N ASP A 124 -18.86 -8.94 -1.72
CA ASP A 124 -19.73 -9.04 -0.54
C ASP A 124 -19.79 -7.73 0.25
N MET A 125 -18.68 -7.01 0.30
CA MET A 125 -18.56 -5.79 1.11
C MET A 125 -17.43 -4.91 0.61
N ARG A 126 -17.76 -3.64 0.37
CA ARG A 126 -16.79 -2.61 0.00
C ARG A 126 -15.92 -2.19 1.19
N PRO A 127 -14.64 -1.87 0.96
CA PRO A 127 -13.82 -1.22 1.98
C PRO A 127 -14.38 0.16 2.31
N GLN A 128 -14.34 0.52 3.60
CA GLN A 128 -14.69 1.86 4.08
C GLN A 128 -13.40 2.64 4.30
N TRP A 129 -12.93 3.31 3.24
CA TRP A 129 -11.74 4.17 3.33
C TRP A 129 -12.06 5.46 4.07
N MET A 130 -11.07 5.95 4.82
CA MET A 130 -11.11 7.28 5.42
C MET A 130 -11.21 8.37 4.34
N SER A 131 -11.95 9.43 4.63
CA SER A 131 -11.90 10.70 3.90
C SER A 131 -10.54 11.39 4.07
N LEU A 132 -10.23 12.35 3.20
CA LEU A 132 -8.97 13.10 3.29
C LEU A 132 -8.87 13.91 4.60
N GLU A 133 -10.01 14.42 5.09
CA GLU A 133 -10.13 15.14 6.35
C GLU A 133 -9.88 14.22 7.55
N GLN A 134 -10.42 12.99 7.51
CA GLN A 134 -10.14 11.98 8.53
C GLN A 134 -8.66 11.57 8.51
N LEU A 135 -8.06 11.44 7.32
CA LEU A 135 -6.62 11.15 7.20
C LEU A 135 -5.76 12.28 7.77
N ARG A 136 -6.10 13.55 7.49
CA ARG A 136 -5.44 14.73 8.09
C ARG A 136 -5.58 14.75 9.61
N SER A 137 -6.77 14.48 10.13
CA SER A 137 -7.04 14.41 11.57
C SER A 137 -6.24 13.29 12.25
N ASN A 138 -5.91 12.24 11.50
CA ASN A 138 -5.02 11.15 11.93
C ASN A 138 -3.53 11.44 11.73
N GLY A 139 -3.16 12.66 11.33
CA GLY A 139 -1.78 13.11 11.20
C GLY A 139 -1.08 12.71 9.89
N PHE A 140 -1.81 12.22 8.88
CA PHE A 140 -1.23 11.93 7.57
C PHE A 140 -1.15 13.20 6.72
N ASN A 141 0.02 13.47 6.12
CA ASN A 141 0.24 14.61 5.23
C ASN A 141 -0.35 14.34 3.83
N VAL A 142 -1.67 14.24 3.70
CA VAL A 142 -2.35 13.95 2.42
C VAL A 142 -2.62 15.22 1.60
N ASN A 143 -2.40 15.17 0.30
CA ASN A 143 -2.71 16.28 -0.59
C ASN A 143 -4.23 16.42 -0.76
N LEU A 144 -4.80 17.56 -0.37
CA LEU A 144 -6.24 17.83 -0.50
C LEU A 144 -6.62 18.34 -1.90
N ASP A 145 -5.66 18.92 -2.62
CA ASP A 145 -5.88 19.53 -3.93
C ASP A 145 -5.70 18.51 -5.06
N TYR A 146 -5.17 17.33 -4.75
CA TYR A 146 -4.99 16.27 -5.73
C TYR A 146 -6.34 15.74 -6.21
N LYS A 147 -6.53 15.74 -7.53
CA LYS A 147 -7.67 15.12 -8.20
C LYS A 147 -7.23 13.74 -8.71
N PRO A 148 -7.78 12.64 -8.17
CA PRO A 148 -7.43 11.29 -8.61
C PRO A 148 -7.72 11.09 -10.11
N VAL A 149 -6.85 10.35 -10.80
CA VAL A 149 -7.09 9.89 -12.18
C VAL A 149 -8.34 9.03 -12.23
N ILE A 150 -8.55 8.19 -11.20
CA ILE A 150 -9.81 7.48 -11.00
C ILE A 150 -10.41 7.92 -9.67
N ALA A 151 -11.60 8.50 -9.72
CA ALA A 151 -12.30 8.96 -8.53
C ALA A 151 -12.84 7.78 -7.71
N LYS A 152 -13.07 8.01 -6.41
CA LYS A 152 -13.66 7.03 -5.48
C LYS A 152 -14.91 6.35 -6.04
N GLY A 153 -15.89 7.15 -6.46
CA GLY A 153 -17.17 6.63 -6.97
C GLY A 153 -17.02 5.82 -8.26
N GLU A 154 -16.03 6.14 -9.09
CA GLU A 154 -15.74 5.40 -10.32
C GLU A 154 -15.13 4.02 -10.01
N LEU A 155 -14.24 3.93 -9.02
CA LEU A 155 -13.70 2.64 -8.59
C LEU A 155 -14.78 1.77 -7.92
N GLU A 156 -15.61 2.37 -7.07
CA GLU A 156 -16.59 1.64 -6.25
C GLU A 156 -17.64 0.87 -7.07
N ILE A 157 -17.92 1.30 -8.31
CA ILE A 157 -18.84 0.60 -9.21
C ILE A 157 -18.20 -0.58 -9.96
N ARG A 158 -16.87 -0.77 -9.86
CA ARG A 158 -16.12 -1.80 -10.60
C ARG A 158 -16.07 -3.17 -9.89
N LEU A 159 -17.12 -3.57 -9.18
CA LEU A 159 -17.16 -4.84 -8.43
C LEU A 159 -17.06 -6.10 -9.31
N ALA A 160 -17.40 -5.98 -10.60
CA ALA A 160 -17.28 -7.02 -11.61
C ALA A 160 -16.06 -6.82 -12.54
N GLU A 161 -15.07 -6.03 -12.13
CA GLU A 161 -13.82 -5.84 -12.87
C GLU A 161 -13.18 -7.21 -13.15
N THR A 162 -12.79 -7.48 -14.40
CA THR A 162 -12.00 -8.67 -14.73
C THR A 162 -10.53 -8.43 -14.41
N ILE A 163 -9.72 -9.48 -14.32
CA ILE A 163 -8.26 -9.32 -14.18
C ILE A 163 -7.68 -8.47 -15.32
N ALA A 164 -8.12 -8.68 -16.56
CA ALA A 164 -7.71 -7.84 -17.69
C ALA A 164 -8.11 -6.37 -17.47
N GLY A 165 -9.34 -6.11 -17.02
CA GLY A 165 -9.80 -4.76 -16.66
C GLY A 165 -8.94 -4.10 -15.57
N TYR A 166 -8.49 -4.89 -14.58
CA TYR A 166 -7.59 -4.40 -13.55
C TYR A 166 -6.20 -3.99 -14.11
N TYR A 167 -5.66 -4.75 -15.07
CA TYR A 167 -4.44 -4.33 -15.78
C TYR A 167 -4.66 -3.04 -16.59
N GLU A 168 -5.78 -2.92 -17.30
CA GLU A 168 -6.09 -1.71 -18.07
C GLU A 168 -6.20 -0.48 -17.16
N ARG A 169 -6.97 -0.60 -16.08
CA ARG A 169 -7.10 0.45 -15.06
C ARG A 169 -5.74 0.87 -14.51
N SER A 170 -4.95 -0.09 -14.06
CA SER A 170 -3.69 0.18 -13.38
C SER A 170 -2.65 0.79 -14.32
N PHE A 171 -2.63 0.35 -15.58
CA PHE A 171 -1.79 0.94 -16.61
C PHE A 171 -2.24 2.37 -16.93
N PHE A 172 -3.54 2.61 -17.11
CA PHE A 172 -4.09 3.95 -17.38
C PHE A 172 -3.74 4.94 -16.27
N VAL A 173 -3.87 4.53 -15.00
CA VAL A 173 -3.48 5.35 -13.84
C VAL A 173 -1.98 5.63 -13.85
N ALA A 174 -1.16 4.59 -14.03
CA ALA A 174 0.29 4.74 -14.02
C ALA A 174 0.77 5.65 -15.17
N SER A 175 0.28 5.44 -16.39
CA SER A 175 0.67 6.24 -17.55
C SER A 175 0.18 7.69 -17.45
N SER A 176 -1.03 7.93 -16.93
CA SER A 176 -1.57 9.29 -16.75
C SER A 176 -0.81 10.08 -15.68
N ILE A 177 -0.43 9.43 -14.57
CA ILE A 177 0.41 10.06 -13.56
C ILE A 177 1.80 10.35 -14.14
N LEU A 178 2.39 9.39 -14.85
CA LEU A 178 3.70 9.56 -15.46
C LEU A 178 3.69 10.57 -16.63
N SER A 179 2.57 10.85 -17.29
CA SER A 179 2.55 11.93 -18.30
C SER A 179 2.58 13.33 -17.69
N GLU A 180 2.13 13.47 -16.44
CA GLU A 180 1.96 14.75 -15.74
C GLU A 180 3.04 15.02 -14.67
N THR A 181 3.98 14.10 -14.50
CA THR A 181 5.02 14.18 -13.45
C THR A 181 6.43 14.15 -14.02
N ASP A 182 7.38 14.66 -13.25
CA ASP A 182 8.80 14.63 -13.54
C ASP A 182 9.59 14.15 -12.31
N GLY A 183 10.81 13.68 -12.52
CA GLY A 183 11.59 13.08 -11.44
C GLY A 183 10.95 11.79 -10.87
N ASP A 184 11.59 11.22 -9.86
CA ASP A 184 11.18 9.91 -9.35
C ASP A 184 9.83 9.95 -8.65
N VAL A 185 9.03 8.92 -8.93
CA VAL A 185 7.65 8.77 -8.44
C VAL A 185 7.55 7.51 -7.59
N LEU A 186 6.91 7.62 -6.42
CA LEU A 186 6.60 6.50 -5.54
C LEU A 186 5.11 6.17 -5.57
N PHE A 187 4.77 4.93 -5.90
CA PHE A 187 3.46 4.34 -5.68
C PHE A 187 3.51 3.38 -4.48
N VAL A 188 2.70 3.63 -3.45
CA VAL A 188 2.52 2.69 -2.34
C VAL A 188 1.14 2.07 -2.41
N ALA A 189 1.07 0.78 -2.71
CA ALA A 189 -0.16 0.06 -3.01
C ALA A 189 -0.09 -1.41 -2.55
N HIS A 190 -0.46 -2.35 -3.43
CA HIS A 190 -0.71 -3.75 -3.07
C HIS A 190 0.27 -4.69 -3.76
N ALA A 191 0.22 -5.98 -3.40
CA ALA A 191 1.10 -6.99 -3.99
C ALA A 191 1.00 -7.01 -5.52
N ALA A 192 -0.23 -7.05 -6.03
CA ALA A 192 -0.48 -7.06 -7.46
C ALA A 192 0.00 -5.78 -8.18
N SER A 193 0.01 -4.64 -7.50
CA SER A 193 0.38 -3.33 -8.06
C SER A 193 1.78 -3.33 -8.66
N LEU A 194 2.71 -4.11 -8.09
CA LEU A 194 4.05 -4.26 -8.65
C LEU A 194 4.03 -4.76 -10.10
N ASP A 195 3.11 -5.66 -10.47
CA ASP A 195 3.00 -6.18 -11.83
C ASP A 195 1.99 -5.35 -12.64
N VAL A 196 0.79 -5.07 -12.14
CA VAL A 196 -0.25 -4.40 -12.95
C VAL A 196 0.08 -2.95 -13.31
N CYS A 197 0.84 -2.23 -12.48
CA CYS A 197 1.25 -0.85 -12.77
C CYS A 197 2.48 -0.76 -13.67
N THR A 198 3.30 -1.81 -13.77
CA THR A 198 4.60 -1.75 -14.48
C THR A 198 4.64 -2.60 -15.75
N ARG A 199 3.87 -3.69 -15.81
CA ARG A 199 3.98 -4.70 -16.86
C ARG A 199 3.74 -4.14 -18.26
N LYS A 200 2.69 -3.36 -18.43
CA LYS A 200 2.38 -2.70 -19.71
C LYS A 200 3.31 -1.53 -20.02
N LEU A 201 3.80 -0.80 -19.00
CA LEU A 201 4.82 0.24 -19.20
C LEU A 201 6.07 -0.34 -19.87
N VAL A 202 6.48 -1.55 -19.44
CA VAL A 202 7.64 -2.26 -20.01
C VAL A 202 7.32 -3.10 -21.25
N GLY A 203 6.24 -2.77 -21.96
CA GLY A 203 5.86 -3.37 -23.24
C GLY A 203 5.32 -4.80 -23.17
N LYS A 204 4.98 -5.31 -21.97
CA LYS A 204 4.42 -6.67 -21.80
C LYS A 204 2.89 -6.63 -21.74
N GLY A 205 2.25 -7.66 -22.30
CA GLY A 205 0.81 -7.87 -22.18
C GLY A 205 0.36 -8.29 -20.77
N PRO A 206 -0.92 -8.13 -20.43
CA PRO A 206 -1.47 -8.57 -19.13
C PRO A 206 -1.27 -10.07 -18.94
N ARG A 207 -1.14 -10.52 -17.67
CA ARG A 207 -1.10 -11.96 -17.38
C ARG A 207 -2.48 -12.57 -17.47
N HIS A 208 -2.50 -13.86 -17.79
CA HIS A 208 -3.70 -14.67 -17.60
C HIS A 208 -4.03 -14.83 -16.11
N GLU A 209 -5.30 -15.09 -15.81
CA GLU A 209 -5.83 -15.15 -14.45
C GLU A 209 -5.09 -16.17 -13.56
N GLN A 210 -4.80 -17.39 -14.05
CA GLN A 210 -4.09 -18.38 -13.23
C GLN A 210 -2.66 -17.94 -12.89
N GLU A 211 -1.97 -17.25 -13.80
CA GLU A 211 -0.63 -16.73 -13.53
C GLU A 211 -0.67 -15.60 -12.50
N PHE A 212 -1.67 -14.72 -12.62
CA PHE A 212 -1.88 -13.62 -11.68
C PHE A 212 -2.12 -14.14 -10.25
N ILE A 213 -3.01 -15.12 -10.09
CA ILE A 213 -3.31 -15.73 -8.78
C ILE A 213 -2.07 -16.40 -8.18
N ARG A 214 -1.24 -17.06 -9.00
CA ARG A 214 0.01 -17.70 -8.56
C ARG A 214 1.12 -16.71 -8.23
N LEU A 215 1.07 -15.51 -8.79
CA LEU A 215 2.08 -14.47 -8.58
C LEU A 215 1.93 -13.79 -7.22
N ILE A 216 0.71 -13.38 -6.86
CA ILE A 216 0.45 -12.53 -5.68
C ILE A 216 1.07 -13.07 -4.39
N PRO A 217 0.93 -14.36 -4.03
CA PRO A 217 1.50 -14.89 -2.78
C PRO A 217 3.02 -14.85 -2.72
N LYS A 218 3.71 -14.71 -3.87
CA LYS A 218 5.18 -14.66 -3.96
C LYS A 218 5.75 -13.26 -3.70
N ILE A 219 4.90 -12.24 -3.68
CA ILE A 219 5.33 -10.85 -3.49
C ILE A 219 5.24 -10.53 -2.01
N SER A 220 6.37 -10.47 -1.30
CA SER A 220 6.42 -10.20 0.14
C SER A 220 5.94 -8.80 0.53
N TYR A 221 5.60 -8.59 1.81
CA TYR A 221 5.37 -7.26 2.36
C TYR A 221 6.56 -6.34 2.08
N CYS A 222 6.30 -5.06 1.84
CA CYS A 222 7.33 -4.07 1.53
C CYS A 222 8.17 -4.34 0.26
N ALA A 223 7.81 -5.32 -0.57
CA ALA A 223 8.48 -5.53 -1.85
C ALA A 223 8.38 -4.29 -2.73
N VAL A 224 9.48 -3.95 -3.40
CA VAL A 224 9.60 -2.79 -4.31
C VAL A 224 10.02 -3.30 -5.68
N ILE A 225 9.38 -2.77 -6.72
CA ILE A 225 9.83 -2.89 -8.11
C ILE A 225 10.13 -1.50 -8.65
N VAL A 226 11.14 -1.40 -9.53
CA VAL A 226 11.52 -0.14 -10.17
C VAL A 226 11.39 -0.29 -11.69
N ALA A 227 10.65 0.63 -12.30
CA ALA A 227 10.69 0.86 -13.74
C ALA A 227 11.46 2.15 -14.00
N GLU A 228 12.42 2.13 -14.92
CA GLU A 228 13.22 3.28 -15.32
C GLU A 228 12.88 3.66 -16.78
N GLU A 229 12.73 4.96 -17.02
CA GLU A 229 12.49 5.53 -18.34
C GLU A 229 13.74 5.41 -19.22
N SER A 230 13.57 4.90 -20.44
CA SER A 230 14.63 4.70 -21.42
C SER A 230 14.17 5.11 -22.81
N ASP A 231 14.74 6.20 -23.33
CA ASP A 231 14.45 6.84 -24.63
C ASP A 231 12.94 6.97 -24.92
N ASP A 232 12.32 5.93 -25.50
CA ASP A 232 10.89 5.89 -25.83
C ASP A 232 10.09 4.79 -25.09
N SER A 233 10.65 4.23 -24.01
CA SER A 233 10.10 3.05 -23.31
C SER A 233 10.41 3.05 -21.82
N TRP A 234 9.85 2.07 -21.09
CA TRP A 234 10.25 1.77 -19.72
C TRP A 234 10.90 0.40 -19.65
N ILE A 235 11.91 0.26 -18.79
CA ILE A 235 12.54 -1.03 -18.48
C ILE A 235 12.48 -1.30 -16.99
N LEU A 236 12.44 -2.57 -16.59
CA LEU A 236 12.61 -2.91 -15.18
C LEU A 236 14.08 -2.80 -14.80
N ALA A 237 14.35 -2.14 -13.68
CA ALA A 237 15.68 -1.99 -13.11
C ALA A 237 15.74 -2.66 -11.73
N GLU A 238 16.96 -3.00 -11.30
CA GLU A 238 17.18 -3.46 -9.93
C GLU A 238 16.85 -2.32 -8.95
N PRO A 239 16.00 -2.57 -7.92
CA PRO A 239 15.75 -1.57 -6.91
C PRO A 239 17.06 -1.18 -6.20
N PRO A 240 17.39 0.11 -6.07
CA PRO A 240 18.67 0.58 -5.51
C PRO A 240 18.79 0.38 -3.99
N MET A 241 17.94 -0.43 -3.37
CA MET A 241 17.85 -0.63 -1.92
C MET A 241 17.83 -2.12 -1.58
N CYS A 242 18.22 -2.45 -0.34
CA CYS A 242 18.14 -3.83 0.14
C CYS A 242 16.68 -4.29 0.29
N SER A 243 16.44 -5.56 0.00
CA SER A 243 15.20 -6.25 0.35
C SER A 243 15.15 -6.58 1.84
N LEU A 244 13.94 -6.84 2.36
CA LEU A 244 13.73 -7.23 3.74
C LEU A 244 13.25 -8.69 3.81
N THR A 245 13.94 -9.50 4.62
CA THR A 245 13.55 -10.89 4.91
C THR A 245 13.51 -11.09 6.43
N GLN A 246 12.44 -11.70 6.93
CA GLN A 246 12.30 -12.06 8.35
C GLN A 246 11.49 -13.36 8.50
N SER A 247 11.73 -14.11 9.57
CA SER A 247 10.92 -15.26 9.95
C SER A 247 9.68 -14.83 10.73
N THR A 248 8.71 -15.74 10.87
CA THR A 248 7.57 -15.56 11.75
C THR A 248 7.98 -15.72 13.22
N ASN A 249 7.22 -15.11 14.13
CA ASN A 249 7.35 -15.29 15.57
C ASN A 249 5.99 -15.67 16.17
N LEU A 250 5.94 -16.77 16.93
CA LEU A 250 4.69 -17.31 17.46
C LEU A 250 4.32 -16.69 18.80
N ARG A 251 3.02 -16.57 19.06
CA ARG A 251 2.53 -16.18 20.38
C ARG A 251 2.90 -17.24 21.41
N TYR A 252 3.57 -16.82 22.47
CA TYR A 252 3.89 -17.67 23.61
C TYR A 252 2.81 -17.57 24.69
N ASP A 253 2.31 -18.71 25.18
CA ASP A 253 1.47 -18.78 26.38
C ASP A 253 2.28 -19.46 27.49
N TRP A 254 2.54 -18.72 28.57
CA TRP A 254 3.32 -19.24 29.70
C TRP A 254 2.62 -20.40 30.41
N LYS A 255 1.30 -20.55 30.24
CA LYS A 255 0.51 -21.63 30.85
C LYS A 255 0.93 -23.03 30.40
N PHE A 256 1.64 -23.17 29.28
CA PHE A 256 2.17 -24.48 28.86
C PHE A 256 3.22 -25.04 29.84
N LEU A 257 3.75 -24.22 30.75
CA LEU A 257 4.75 -24.63 31.74
C LEU A 257 4.17 -24.96 33.12
N VAL A 258 2.85 -24.83 33.33
CA VAL A 258 2.16 -25.12 34.60
C VAL A 258 1.03 -26.13 34.40
#